data_AF-K1WDR0-F1
#
_entry.id   AF-K1WDR0-F1
#
_cell.length_a   1.000
_cell.length_b   1.000
_cell.length_c   1.000
_cell.angle_alpha   90.00
_cell.angle_beta   90.00
_cell.angle_gamma   90.00
#
_symmetry.space_group_name_H-M   'P 1'
#
loop_
_entity.id
_entity.type
_entity.pdbx_description
1 polymer ?
#
loop_
_entity_poly.entity_id
_entity_poly.type
_entity_poly.pdbx_seq_one_letter_code
_entity_poly.pdbx_strand_id
1 'polypeptide(L)'
;MSGTSLSAGEKASKSRASSNKNSRKNSKTGLPCFSDPKSLVTFIVGPDPDPVEFLVHKEIICHHSKVFKAAFNGTFLEGQTQTYRLQDTTQGAFRLLTQWIYFQKLNIPQIPPGSVVDEDDEALAGEGEAALAELYVLADKFAMAPLQNAVIDEIENIGLVTRNIPVDIFNYIYENTSPGSALRRYVVLIATSFELGPEISESNHPYEMTIEMCREFISQRASKRIKKIKISDFYVKLDDE
;
A
#
# COMPACT_ATOMS: atom_id res chain seq x y z
N MET A 1 -68.99 42.38 21.99
CA MET A 1 -69.77 43.13 20.98
C MET A 1 -68.75 43.74 20.03
N SER A 2 -68.46 43.08 18.91
CA SER A 2 -69.04 43.39 17.58
C SER A 2 -68.51 44.74 17.10
N GLY A 3 -67.44 44.77 16.31
CA GLY A 3 -67.45 44.84 14.83
C GLY A 3 -66.62 46.08 14.40
N THR A 4 -66.09 46.30 13.20
CA THR A 4 -66.13 45.62 11.90
C THR A 4 -65.04 46.29 11.01
N SER A 5 -64.44 45.50 10.11
CA SER A 5 -63.85 45.83 8.78
C SER A 5 -62.86 47.00 8.57
N LEU A 6 -61.72 46.64 7.97
CA LEU A 6 -61.14 47.37 6.82
C LEU A 6 -60.56 46.34 5.84
N SER A 7 -61.04 46.35 4.60
CA SER A 7 -60.50 45.57 3.47
C SER A 7 -59.79 46.48 2.48
N ALA A 8 -58.63 46.04 1.99
CA ALA A 8 -58.05 46.23 0.66
C ALA A 8 -56.59 45.76 0.79
N GLY A 9 -56.02 44.87 -0.01
CA GLY A 9 -56.19 44.67 -1.44
C GLY A 9 -54.81 44.86 -2.09
N GLU A 10 -54.17 43.73 -2.44
CA GLU A 10 -53.21 43.59 -3.55
C GLU A 10 -51.78 44.19 -3.46
N LYS A 11 -50.76 43.34 -3.36
CA LYS A 11 -49.98 42.84 -4.53
C LYS A 11 -48.83 41.94 -4.07
N ALA A 12 -48.82 40.72 -4.61
CA ALA A 12 -47.74 39.77 -4.46
C ALA A 12 -46.54 40.18 -5.34
N SER A 13 -45.40 40.44 -4.71
CA SER A 13 -44.09 40.55 -5.37
C SER A 13 -43.23 39.35 -4.95
N LYS A 14 -43.21 38.33 -5.81
CA LYS A 14 -42.27 37.21 -5.73
C LYS A 14 -40.84 37.74 -5.96
N SER A 15 -40.05 37.91 -4.91
CA SER A 15 -38.60 38.03 -5.05
C SER A 15 -37.97 36.64 -5.06
N ARG A 16 -37.58 36.23 -6.26
CA ARG A 16 -36.87 34.99 -6.56
C ARG A 16 -35.42 35.17 -6.13
N ALA A 17 -35.10 34.86 -4.87
CA ALA A 17 -33.71 34.77 -4.43
C ALA A 17 -33.08 33.53 -5.08
N SER A 18 -32.38 33.77 -6.20
CA SER A 18 -31.57 32.79 -6.90
C SER A 18 -30.46 32.30 -5.96
N SER A 19 -30.66 31.13 -5.33
CA SER A 19 -29.57 30.36 -4.74
C SER A 19 -28.58 30.02 -5.83
N ASN A 20 -27.49 30.77 -5.87
CA ASN A 20 -26.35 30.50 -6.72
C ASN A 20 -25.63 29.25 -6.16
N LYS A 21 -26.15 28.06 -6.51
CA LYS A 21 -25.46 26.79 -6.31
C LYS A 21 -24.27 26.77 -7.26
N ASN A 22 -23.18 27.42 -6.86
CA ASN A 22 -21.88 27.15 -7.46
C ASN A 22 -21.48 25.73 -7.07
N SER A 23 -21.83 24.78 -7.93
CA SER A 23 -21.21 23.48 -8.04
C SER A 23 -19.71 23.69 -8.17
N ARG A 24 -18.98 23.57 -7.06
CA ARG A 24 -17.52 23.51 -7.09
C ARG A 24 -17.17 22.23 -7.83
N LYS A 25 -16.67 22.42 -9.05
CA LYS A 25 -16.09 21.40 -9.91
C LYS A 25 -15.11 20.57 -9.08
N ASN A 26 -15.38 19.27 -8.95
CA ASN A 26 -14.43 18.29 -8.43
C ASN A 26 -13.14 18.40 -9.26
N SER A 27 -12.07 18.91 -8.64
CA SER A 27 -10.73 18.81 -9.21
C SER A 27 -10.29 17.35 -9.10
N LYS A 28 -10.13 16.71 -10.26
CA LYS A 28 -9.76 15.31 -10.45
C LYS A 28 -8.29 15.03 -10.13
N THR A 29 -7.87 15.30 -8.91
CA THR A 29 -6.62 14.80 -8.29
C THR A 29 -6.89 14.76 -6.78
N GLY A 30 -7.60 13.72 -6.34
CA GLY A 30 -8.37 13.73 -5.09
C GLY A 30 -7.55 13.42 -3.85
N LEU A 31 -6.70 14.32 -3.39
CA LEU A 31 -6.10 14.18 -2.05
C LEU A 31 -7.21 14.25 -0.97
N PRO A 32 -7.06 13.52 0.16
CA PRO A 32 -7.91 13.70 1.33
C PRO A 32 -7.95 15.17 1.75
N CYS A 33 -9.14 15.71 1.99
CA CYS A 33 -9.32 17.10 2.40
C CYS A 33 -9.51 17.27 3.90
N PHE A 34 -9.51 16.17 4.65
CA PHE A 34 -9.65 16.13 6.12
C PHE A 34 -10.93 16.86 6.56
N SER A 35 -12.06 16.44 5.99
CA SER A 35 -13.39 16.99 6.24
C SER A 35 -13.80 16.85 7.71
N ASP A 36 -13.40 15.73 8.31
CA ASP A 36 -13.53 15.45 9.74
C ASP A 36 -12.19 14.94 10.29
N PRO A 37 -11.27 15.85 10.67
CA PRO A 37 -9.93 15.49 11.12
C PRO A 37 -9.93 14.80 12.49
N LYS A 38 -11.08 14.74 13.19
CA LYS A 38 -11.21 14.00 14.45
C LYS A 38 -11.60 12.54 14.23
N SER A 39 -12.01 12.17 13.02
CA SER A 39 -12.43 10.81 12.69
C SER A 39 -11.23 9.88 12.57
N LEU A 40 -11.08 9.00 13.56
CA LEU A 40 -10.05 7.97 13.62
C LEU A 40 -10.70 6.58 13.57
N VAL A 41 -9.94 5.61 13.06
CA VAL A 41 -10.22 4.18 13.15
C VAL A 41 -9.07 3.49 13.87
N THR A 42 -9.38 2.41 14.59
CA THR A 42 -8.42 1.62 15.34
C THR A 42 -8.10 0.34 14.60
N PHE A 43 -6.82 0.03 14.45
CA PHE A 43 -6.34 -1.25 13.96
C PHE A 43 -5.68 -2.02 15.10
N ILE A 44 -6.10 -3.28 15.29
CA ILE A 44 -5.51 -4.20 16.27
C ILE A 44 -4.66 -5.20 15.48
N VAL A 45 -3.34 -5.04 15.54
CA VAL A 45 -2.37 -5.71 14.65
C VAL A 45 -1.50 -6.68 15.44
N GLY A 46 -1.29 -7.87 14.88
CA GLY A 46 -0.47 -8.92 15.44
C GLY A 46 -1.30 -10.02 16.13
N PRO A 47 -0.66 -11.16 16.42
CA PRO A 47 -1.33 -12.31 17.01
C PRO A 47 -1.67 -12.09 18.49
N ASP A 48 -2.62 -12.88 18.99
CA ASP A 48 -2.87 -13.00 20.43
C ASP A 48 -1.67 -13.67 21.14
N PRO A 49 -1.42 -13.36 22.42
CA PRO A 49 -2.22 -12.53 23.32
C PRO A 49 -1.87 -11.03 23.30
N ASP A 50 -0.82 -10.63 22.59
CA ASP A 50 -0.21 -9.30 22.69
C ASP A 50 -0.28 -8.49 21.37
N PRO A 51 -1.49 -8.14 20.88
CA PRO A 51 -1.61 -7.29 19.71
C PRO A 51 -1.31 -5.82 20.04
N VAL A 52 -1.00 -5.03 19.02
CA VAL A 52 -0.72 -3.60 19.13
C VAL A 52 -1.79 -2.76 18.44
N GLU A 53 -2.19 -1.67 19.08
CA GLU A 53 -3.16 -0.73 18.53
C GLU A 53 -2.50 0.36 17.69
N PHE A 54 -3.08 0.62 16.52
CA PHE A 54 -2.72 1.73 15.64
C PHE A 54 -3.94 2.61 15.39
N LEU A 55 -3.80 3.92 15.58
CA LEU A 55 -4.84 4.91 15.27
C LEU A 55 -4.53 5.60 13.94
N VAL A 56 -5.49 5.56 13.02
CA VAL A 56 -5.33 6.12 11.67
C VAL A 56 -6.54 7.00 11.32
N HIS A 57 -6.33 8.09 10.59
CA HIS A 57 -7.44 8.92 10.12
C HIS A 57 -8.34 8.12 9.17
N LYS A 58 -9.65 8.09 9.47
CA LYS A 58 -10.60 7.31 8.67
C LYS A 58 -10.59 7.74 7.21
N GLU A 59 -10.56 9.05 6.95
CA GLU A 59 -10.60 9.59 5.60
C GLU A 59 -9.39 9.14 4.76
N ILE A 60 -8.17 9.10 5.34
CA ILE A 60 -6.96 8.74 4.60
C ILE A 60 -6.93 7.25 4.22
N ILE A 61 -7.27 6.38 5.17
CA ILE A 61 -7.22 4.94 4.91
C ILE A 61 -8.35 4.50 3.95
N CYS A 62 -9.54 5.10 4.07
CA CYS A 62 -10.64 4.88 3.13
C CYS A 62 -10.38 5.49 1.74
N HIS A 63 -9.54 6.53 1.64
CA HIS A 63 -9.14 7.09 0.35
C HIS A 63 -8.26 6.09 -0.42
N HIS A 64 -7.32 5.44 0.27
CA HIS A 64 -6.35 4.53 -0.37
C HIS A 64 -6.83 3.08 -0.53
N SER A 65 -7.90 2.66 0.16
CA SER A 65 -8.44 1.30 0.02
C SER A 65 -9.97 1.30 -0.07
N LYS A 66 -10.47 0.76 -1.18
CA LYS A 66 -11.91 0.50 -1.37
C LYS A 66 -12.44 -0.50 -0.34
N VAL A 67 -11.60 -1.45 0.10
CA VAL A 67 -11.94 -2.43 1.15
C VAL A 67 -12.14 -1.73 2.49
N PHE A 68 -11.20 -0.91 2.94
CA PHE A 68 -11.37 -0.16 4.18
C PHE A 68 -12.50 0.87 4.09
N LYS A 69 -12.71 1.48 2.92
CA LYS A 69 -13.86 2.34 2.68
C LYS A 69 -15.18 1.61 2.88
N ALA A 70 -15.30 0.38 2.37
CA ALA A 70 -16.48 -0.45 2.57
C ALA A 70 -16.63 -0.91 4.02
N ALA A 71 -15.52 -1.31 4.67
CA ALA A 71 -15.53 -1.78 6.06
C ALA A 71 -15.99 -0.70 7.03
N PHE A 72 -15.33 0.47 7.05
CA PHE A 72 -15.60 1.50 8.05
C PHE A 72 -16.84 2.37 7.77
N ASN A 73 -17.40 2.31 6.56
CA ASN A 73 -18.64 3.00 6.21
C ASN A 73 -19.82 2.03 5.99
N GLY A 74 -19.60 0.74 6.22
CA GLY A 74 -20.62 -0.30 6.13
C GLY A 74 -21.40 -0.48 7.44
N THR A 75 -22.27 -1.48 7.46
CA THR A 75 -23.08 -1.85 8.63
C THR A 75 -22.51 -3.02 9.43
N PHE A 76 -21.38 -3.59 8.97
CA PHE A 76 -20.69 -4.67 9.67
C PHE A 76 -20.00 -4.19 10.95
N LEU A 77 -19.35 -5.11 11.66
CA LEU A 77 -18.74 -4.85 12.96
C LEU A 77 -17.79 -3.66 12.90
N GLU A 78 -16.93 -3.60 11.88
CA GLU A 78 -15.92 -2.56 11.66
C GLU A 78 -16.56 -1.18 11.44
N GLY A 79 -17.71 -1.13 10.76
CA GLY A 79 -18.48 0.09 10.55
C GLY A 79 -19.13 0.61 11.84
N GLN A 80 -19.47 -0.28 12.77
CA GLN A 80 -20.07 0.08 14.05
C GLN A 80 -19.02 0.44 15.11
N THR A 81 -17.94 -0.34 15.20
CA THR A 81 -16.89 -0.19 16.21
C THR A 81 -15.80 0.79 15.79
N GLN A 82 -15.66 1.05 14.48
CA GLN A 82 -14.51 1.74 13.90
C GLN A 82 -13.17 1.04 14.21
N THR A 83 -13.23 -0.27 14.41
CA THR A 83 -12.07 -1.11 14.75
C THR A 83 -11.91 -2.26 13.75
N TYR A 84 -10.69 -2.49 13.29
CA TYR A 84 -10.34 -3.59 12.37
C TYR A 84 -9.23 -4.46 12.98
N ARG A 85 -9.40 -5.78 12.99
CA ARG A 85 -8.41 -6.72 13.57
C ARG A 85 -7.62 -7.47 12.50
N LEU A 86 -6.30 -7.51 12.64
CA LEU A 86 -5.33 -8.10 11.72
C LEU A 86 -4.35 -9.01 12.48
N GLN A 87 -4.75 -10.27 12.71
CA GLN A 87 -3.91 -11.25 13.42
C GLN A 87 -2.75 -11.78 12.58
N ASP A 88 -2.91 -11.77 11.25
CA ASP A 88 -2.00 -12.30 10.24
C ASP A 88 -1.08 -11.21 9.64
N THR A 89 -0.88 -10.11 10.37
CA THR A 89 -0.09 -8.96 9.90
C THR A 89 0.88 -8.54 10.99
N THR A 90 2.15 -8.37 10.65
CA THR A 90 3.12 -7.85 11.63
C THR A 90 2.96 -6.36 11.84
N GLN A 91 3.49 -5.90 12.98
CA GLN A 91 3.57 -4.49 13.30
C GLN A 91 4.45 -3.74 12.30
N GLY A 92 5.52 -4.36 11.80
CA GLY A 92 6.42 -3.77 10.79
C GLY A 92 5.68 -3.46 9.49
N ALA A 93 4.95 -4.44 8.94
CA ALA A 93 4.15 -4.24 7.74
C ALA A 93 3.10 -3.13 7.92
N PHE A 94 2.40 -3.12 9.07
CA PHE A 94 1.38 -2.10 9.32
C PHE A 94 1.97 -0.69 9.54
N ARG A 95 3.15 -0.57 10.14
CA ARG A 95 3.90 0.69 10.24
C ARG A 95 4.25 1.24 8.86
N LEU A 96 4.71 0.39 7.94
CA LEU A 96 5.02 0.81 6.57
C LEU A 96 3.75 1.18 5.77
N LEU A 97 2.64 0.45 5.94
CA LEU A 97 1.35 0.85 5.38
C LEU A 97 0.95 2.24 5.88
N THR A 98 1.09 2.49 7.18
CA THR A 98 0.79 3.78 7.78
C THR A 98 1.70 4.88 7.22
N GLN A 99 3.00 4.62 7.10
CA GLN A 99 3.93 5.56 6.47
C GLN A 99 3.49 5.91 5.04
N TRP A 100 3.14 4.90 4.24
CA TRP A 100 2.78 5.10 2.85
C TRP A 100 1.45 5.86 2.68
N ILE A 101 0.40 5.55 3.45
CA ILE A 101 -0.88 6.28 3.29
C ILE A 101 -0.74 7.77 3.61
N TYR A 102 0.17 8.17 4.51
CA TYR A 102 0.40 9.58 4.84
C TYR A 102 1.38 10.28 3.88
N PHE A 103 2.44 9.59 3.44
CA PHE A 103 3.53 10.24 2.69
C PHE A 103 3.60 9.84 1.22
N GLN A 104 2.85 8.80 0.82
CA GLN A 104 2.92 8.15 -0.49
C GLN A 104 4.34 7.71 -0.86
N LYS A 105 5.13 7.36 0.17
CA LYS A 105 6.51 6.91 0.09
C LYS A 105 6.77 5.91 1.20
N LEU A 106 7.60 4.92 0.87
CA LEU A 106 8.24 4.07 1.85
C LEU A 106 9.61 4.67 2.16
N ASN A 107 10.02 4.61 3.41
CA ASN A 107 11.34 5.05 3.84
C ASN A 107 11.86 4.04 4.85
N ILE A 108 12.73 3.16 4.34
CA ILE A 108 13.41 2.14 5.11
C ILE A 108 14.88 2.57 5.22
N PRO A 109 15.47 2.56 6.42
CA PRO A 109 16.90 2.80 6.58
C PRO A 109 17.72 1.86 5.69
N GLN A 110 18.63 2.42 4.90
CA GLN A 110 19.49 1.66 4.00
C GLN A 110 20.91 1.62 4.55
N ILE A 111 21.53 0.44 4.52
CA ILE A 111 22.92 0.25 4.96
C ILE A 111 23.77 -0.11 3.74
N PRO A 112 24.49 0.86 3.14
CA PRO A 112 25.40 0.58 2.04
C PRO A 112 26.55 -0.37 2.47
N PRO A 113 27.13 -1.16 1.55
CA PRO A 113 28.27 -2.02 1.85
C PRO A 113 29.43 -1.25 2.49
N GLY A 114 29.96 -1.78 3.59
CA GLY A 114 31.09 -1.18 4.30
C GLY A 114 30.73 0.02 5.18
N SER A 115 29.44 0.29 5.39
CA SER A 115 28.97 1.24 6.41
C SER A 115 29.25 0.69 7.80
N VAL A 116 29.65 1.57 8.73
CA VAL A 116 29.73 1.24 10.16
C VAL A 116 28.45 1.80 10.78
N VAL A 117 27.55 0.91 11.16
CA VAL A 117 26.29 1.24 11.83
C VAL A 117 26.22 0.48 13.15
N ASP A 118 25.46 1.01 14.10
CA ASP A 118 25.24 0.32 15.37
C ASP A 118 24.24 -0.84 15.16
N GLU A 119 24.27 -1.85 16.04
CA GLU A 119 23.46 -3.07 15.93
C GLU A 119 21.94 -2.78 15.79
N ASP A 120 21.47 -1.71 16.44
CA ASP A 120 20.06 -1.29 16.39
C ASP A 120 19.64 -0.81 14.99
N ASP A 121 20.51 -0.11 14.26
CA ASP A 121 20.22 0.38 12.91
C ASP A 121 20.20 -0.77 11.90
N GLU A 122 21.07 -1.77 12.10
CA GLU A 122 21.12 -2.99 11.28
C GLU A 122 19.90 -3.88 11.51
N ALA A 123 19.47 -4.06 12.76
CA ALA A 123 18.22 -4.74 13.08
C ALA A 123 17.02 -4.03 12.44
N LEU A 124 16.94 -2.70 12.52
CA LEU A 124 15.84 -1.92 11.96
C LEU A 124 15.77 -2.01 10.42
N ALA A 125 16.92 -2.04 9.74
CA ALA A 125 16.98 -2.23 8.30
C ALA A 125 16.51 -3.64 7.89
N GLY A 126 17.01 -4.69 8.57
CA GLY A 126 16.61 -6.07 8.30
C GLY A 126 15.13 -6.34 8.57
N GLU A 127 14.59 -5.81 9.68
CA GLU A 127 13.14 -5.85 9.96
C GLU A 127 12.33 -5.13 8.88
N GLY A 128 12.87 -4.03 8.33
CA GLY A 128 12.26 -3.28 7.24
C GLY A 128 12.13 -4.07 5.95
N GLU A 129 13.17 -4.84 5.59
CA GLU A 129 13.16 -5.69 4.38
C GLU A 129 12.12 -6.81 4.47
N ALA A 130 12.07 -7.52 5.60
CA ALA A 130 11.05 -8.56 5.82
C ALA A 130 9.62 -7.96 5.77
N ALA A 131 9.43 -6.79 6.39
CA ALA A 131 8.16 -6.09 6.41
C ALA A 131 7.67 -5.66 5.02
N LEU A 132 8.54 -5.48 4.01
CA LEU A 132 8.12 -5.16 2.64
C LEU A 132 7.35 -6.30 1.98
N ALA A 133 7.82 -7.54 2.13
CA ALA A 133 7.15 -8.69 1.54
C ALA A 133 5.76 -8.91 2.15
N GLU A 134 5.66 -8.76 3.47
CA GLU A 134 4.39 -8.78 4.18
C GLU A 134 3.47 -7.62 3.80
N LEU A 135 4.03 -6.41 3.64
CA LEU A 135 3.29 -5.23 3.17
C LEU A 135 2.71 -5.44 1.78
N TYR A 136 3.43 -6.12 0.88
CA TYR A 136 2.91 -6.45 -0.45
C TYR A 136 1.66 -7.33 -0.36
N VAL A 137 1.70 -8.37 0.46
CA VAL A 137 0.57 -9.29 0.70
C VAL A 137 -0.59 -8.54 1.37
N LEU A 138 -0.30 -7.68 2.33
CA LEU A 138 -1.27 -6.83 2.99
C LEU A 138 -1.96 -5.87 1.99
N ALA A 139 -1.18 -5.27 1.10
CA ALA A 139 -1.69 -4.39 0.07
C ALA A 139 -2.59 -5.13 -0.93
N ASP A 140 -2.24 -6.37 -1.28
CA ASP A 140 -3.09 -7.26 -2.10
C ASP A 140 -4.44 -7.52 -1.41
N LYS A 141 -4.39 -7.93 -0.13
CA LYS A 141 -5.57 -8.19 0.72
C LYS A 141 -6.53 -7.01 0.78
N PHE A 142 -6.02 -5.78 0.74
CA PHE A 142 -6.81 -4.55 0.83
C PHE A 142 -7.01 -3.83 -0.51
N ALA A 143 -6.69 -4.48 -1.63
CA ALA A 143 -6.83 -3.95 -2.98
C ALA A 143 -6.13 -2.60 -3.18
N MET A 144 -4.87 -2.51 -2.75
CA MET A 144 -4.03 -1.31 -2.79
C MET A 144 -2.91 -1.47 -3.83
N ALA A 145 -3.27 -1.62 -5.11
CA ALA A 145 -2.29 -1.79 -6.19
C ALA A 145 -1.18 -0.70 -6.24
N PRO A 146 -1.46 0.60 -5.98
CA PRO A 146 -0.39 1.60 -5.89
C PRO A 146 0.64 1.31 -4.80
N LEU A 147 0.21 0.74 -3.66
CA LEU A 147 1.11 0.34 -2.57
C LEU A 147 1.91 -0.91 -2.95
N GLN A 148 1.30 -1.90 -3.62
CA GLN A 148 2.04 -3.04 -4.17
C GLN A 148 3.15 -2.60 -5.13
N ASN A 149 2.89 -1.60 -5.97
CA ASN A 149 3.88 -1.04 -6.90
C ASN A 149 4.98 -0.29 -6.14
N ALA A 150 4.62 0.51 -5.13
CA ALA A 150 5.59 1.21 -4.29
C ALA A 150 6.50 0.24 -3.52
N VAL A 151 6.00 -0.93 -3.10
CA VAL A 151 6.83 -1.97 -2.50
C VAL A 151 7.84 -2.53 -3.52
N ILE A 152 7.42 -2.80 -4.75
CA ILE A 152 8.32 -3.29 -5.81
C ILE A 152 9.42 -2.25 -6.08
N ASP A 153 9.07 -0.97 -6.16
CA ASP A 153 10.02 0.13 -6.32
C ASP A 153 11.01 0.22 -5.15
N GLU A 154 10.53 0.06 -3.91
CA GLU A 154 11.40 0.12 -2.73
C GLU A 154 12.37 -1.06 -2.68
N ILE A 155 11.94 -2.28 -3.02
CA ILE A 155 12.82 -3.45 -3.11
C ILE A 155 13.91 -3.23 -4.18
N GLU A 156 13.58 -2.61 -5.32
CA GLU A 156 14.58 -2.21 -6.33
C GLU A 156 15.58 -1.21 -5.76
N ASN A 157 15.09 -0.17 -5.12
CA ASN A 157 15.92 0.88 -4.55
C ASN A 157 16.89 0.33 -3.51
N ILE A 158 16.42 -0.55 -2.61
CA ILE A 158 17.24 -1.26 -1.64
C ILE A 158 18.35 -2.01 -2.37
N GLY A 159 18.02 -2.89 -3.32
CA GLY A 159 19.02 -3.68 -4.03
C GLY A 159 20.05 -2.83 -4.79
N LEU A 160 19.63 -1.70 -5.36
CA LEU A 160 20.55 -0.77 -6.03
C LEU A 160 21.51 -0.06 -5.07
N VAL A 161 21.04 0.28 -3.86
CA VAL A 161 21.83 0.98 -2.83
C VAL A 161 22.74 0.02 -2.07
N THR A 162 22.20 -1.10 -1.60
CA THR A 162 22.93 -2.08 -0.79
C THR A 162 23.77 -3.04 -1.63
N ARG A 163 23.51 -3.12 -2.95
CA ARG A 163 24.13 -4.11 -3.85
C ARG A 163 23.91 -5.56 -3.40
N ASN A 164 22.86 -5.78 -2.60
CA ASN A 164 22.48 -7.07 -2.05
C ASN A 164 21.05 -7.42 -2.49
N ILE A 165 20.73 -8.71 -2.52
CA ILE A 165 19.38 -9.21 -2.79
C ILE A 165 18.77 -9.64 -1.46
N PRO A 166 17.53 -9.21 -1.13
CA PRO A 166 16.85 -9.69 0.05
C PRO A 166 16.40 -11.13 -0.19
N VAL A 167 17.27 -12.10 0.08
CA VAL A 167 17.01 -13.53 -0.16
C VAL A 167 16.00 -14.10 0.85
N ASP A 168 15.95 -13.53 2.06
CA ASP A 168 15.12 -14.04 3.16
C ASP A 168 13.62 -13.88 2.90
N ILE A 169 13.23 -12.92 2.05
CA ILE A 169 11.81 -12.71 1.70
C ILE A 169 11.27 -13.72 0.69
N PHE A 170 12.13 -14.50 0.03
CA PHE A 170 11.72 -15.37 -1.08
C PHE A 170 10.73 -16.46 -0.65
N ASN A 171 10.99 -17.16 0.45
CA ASN A 171 10.07 -18.20 0.94
C ASN A 171 8.71 -17.60 1.28
N TYR A 172 8.69 -16.50 2.02
CA TYR A 172 7.46 -15.80 2.38
C TYR A 172 6.65 -15.39 1.14
N ILE A 173 7.30 -14.81 0.12
CA ILE A 173 6.64 -14.40 -1.12
C ILE A 173 5.98 -15.61 -1.81
N TYR A 174 6.66 -16.75 -1.86
CA TYR A 174 6.13 -17.96 -2.51
C TYR A 174 5.07 -18.69 -1.70
N GLU A 175 5.03 -18.49 -0.39
CA GLU A 175 3.97 -19.04 0.46
C GLU A 175 2.70 -18.16 0.42
N ASN A 176 2.84 -16.84 0.24
CA ASN A 176 1.76 -15.89 0.47
C ASN A 176 1.24 -15.14 -0.77
N THR A 177 1.77 -15.42 -1.96
CA THR A 177 1.24 -14.85 -3.21
C THR A 177 0.79 -15.94 -4.18
N SER A 178 0.19 -15.60 -5.32
CA SER A 178 -0.17 -16.61 -6.35
C SER A 178 0.94 -16.79 -7.39
N PRO A 179 1.03 -17.95 -8.07
CA PRO A 179 1.90 -18.11 -9.24
C PRO A 179 1.65 -17.00 -10.27
N GLY A 180 2.72 -16.40 -10.79
CA GLY A 180 2.63 -15.26 -11.72
C GLY A 180 2.37 -13.89 -11.07
N SER A 181 2.26 -13.82 -9.74
CA SER A 181 2.22 -12.56 -8.99
C SER A 181 3.34 -11.62 -9.44
N ALA A 182 3.04 -10.32 -9.47
CA ALA A 182 3.95 -9.28 -9.90
C ALA A 182 5.27 -9.30 -9.12
N LEU A 183 5.18 -9.39 -7.78
CA LEU A 183 6.36 -9.48 -6.92
C LEU A 183 7.18 -10.76 -7.16
N ARG A 184 6.53 -11.92 -7.35
CA ARG A 184 7.24 -13.19 -7.69
C ARG A 184 8.06 -13.05 -8.97
N ARG A 185 7.43 -12.54 -10.04
CA ARG A 185 8.11 -12.33 -11.32
C ARG A 185 9.29 -11.37 -11.17
N TYR A 186 9.13 -10.34 -10.34
CA TYR A 186 10.18 -9.36 -10.08
C TYR A 186 11.36 -9.97 -9.31
N VAL A 187 11.11 -10.73 -8.23
CA VAL A 187 12.20 -11.34 -7.45
C VAL A 187 12.97 -12.41 -8.23
N VAL A 188 12.33 -13.11 -9.17
CA VAL A 188 13.03 -14.02 -10.10
C VAL A 188 13.95 -13.23 -11.03
N LEU A 189 13.52 -12.06 -11.50
CA LEU A 189 14.32 -11.23 -12.38
C LEU A 189 15.57 -10.69 -11.67
N ILE A 190 15.41 -10.09 -10.49
CA ILE A 190 16.57 -9.57 -9.74
C ILE A 190 17.54 -10.71 -9.41
N ALA A 191 17.01 -11.89 -9.07
CA ALA A 191 17.80 -13.06 -8.75
C ALA A 191 18.58 -13.66 -9.93
N THR A 192 18.22 -13.29 -11.15
CA THR A 192 18.93 -13.71 -12.37
C THR A 192 19.76 -12.58 -12.98
N SER A 193 19.80 -11.41 -12.34
CA SER A 193 20.56 -10.26 -12.83
C SER A 193 22.05 -10.37 -12.46
N PHE A 194 22.94 -10.04 -13.39
CA PHE A 194 24.40 -10.12 -13.19
C PHE A 194 24.97 -9.01 -12.28
N GLU A 195 24.14 -8.06 -11.86
CA GLU A 195 24.57 -6.88 -11.09
C GLU A 195 24.52 -7.09 -9.58
N LEU A 196 23.92 -8.20 -9.14
CA LEU A 196 23.64 -8.50 -7.73
C LEU A 196 24.22 -9.90 -7.39
N GLY A 197 24.85 -10.02 -6.22
CA GLY A 197 25.95 -10.94 -5.91
C GLY A 197 25.72 -12.47 -5.93
N PRO A 198 26.75 -13.28 -5.60
CA PRO A 198 26.71 -14.75 -5.65
C PRO A 198 25.83 -15.41 -4.57
N GLU A 199 25.23 -14.64 -3.65
CA GLU A 199 24.50 -15.12 -2.47
C GLU A 199 23.33 -16.05 -2.82
N ILE A 200 22.74 -15.90 -4.00
CA ILE A 200 21.61 -16.75 -4.39
C ILE A 200 22.00 -18.22 -4.54
N SER A 201 23.23 -18.49 -4.96
CA SER A 201 23.69 -19.88 -5.16
C SER A 201 23.74 -20.69 -3.86
N GLU A 202 23.85 -20.01 -2.71
CA GLU A 202 23.86 -20.61 -1.38
C GLU A 202 22.57 -20.32 -0.59
N SER A 203 21.66 -19.50 -1.13
CA SER A 203 20.41 -19.11 -0.48
C SER A 203 19.39 -20.24 -0.39
N ASN A 204 18.67 -20.29 0.73
CA ASN A 204 17.52 -21.17 0.90
C ASN A 204 16.27 -20.55 0.24
N HIS A 205 16.05 -20.83 -1.04
CA HIS A 205 14.91 -20.34 -1.81
C HIS A 205 13.97 -21.48 -2.26
N PRO A 206 12.69 -21.19 -2.56
CA PRO A 206 11.71 -22.20 -2.98
C PRO A 206 12.12 -22.96 -4.25
N TYR A 207 11.79 -24.24 -4.33
CA TYR A 207 12.11 -25.08 -5.50
C TYR A 207 11.46 -24.54 -6.80
N GLU A 208 10.23 -24.04 -6.71
CA GLU A 208 9.54 -23.40 -7.82
C GLU A 208 10.33 -22.20 -8.35
N MET A 209 10.95 -21.42 -7.47
CA MET A 209 11.77 -20.27 -7.83
C MET A 209 12.99 -20.71 -8.64
N THR A 210 13.67 -21.79 -8.24
CA THR A 210 14.81 -22.34 -9.00
C THR A 210 14.41 -22.67 -10.43
N ILE A 211 13.23 -23.28 -10.63
CA ILE A 211 12.72 -23.60 -11.97
C ILE A 211 12.45 -22.30 -12.77
N GLU A 212 11.81 -21.30 -12.15
CA GLU A 212 11.52 -20.02 -12.79
C GLU A 212 12.80 -19.27 -13.18
N MET A 213 13.82 -19.28 -12.31
CA MET A 213 15.15 -18.73 -12.61
C MET A 213 15.80 -19.45 -13.80
N CYS A 214 15.78 -20.78 -13.85
CA CYS A 214 16.31 -21.52 -14.99
C CYS A 214 15.63 -21.12 -16.32
N ARG A 215 14.30 -20.95 -16.32
CA ARG A 215 13.56 -20.49 -17.50
C ARG A 215 13.97 -19.07 -17.89
N GLU A 216 14.14 -18.20 -16.91
CA GLU A 216 14.54 -16.81 -17.13
C GLU A 216 15.96 -16.72 -17.71
N PHE A 217 16.93 -17.48 -17.18
CA PHE A 217 18.27 -17.58 -17.76
C PHE A 217 18.27 -18.06 -19.21
N ILE A 218 17.45 -19.06 -19.54
CA ILE A 218 17.29 -19.56 -20.92
C ILE A 218 16.73 -18.45 -21.82
N SER A 219 15.71 -17.74 -21.35
CA SER A 219 15.07 -16.61 -22.06
C SER A 219 16.06 -15.47 -22.34
N GLN A 220 16.86 -15.07 -21.34
CA GLN A 220 17.87 -14.03 -21.49
C GLN A 220 18.95 -14.43 -22.51
N ARG A 221 19.45 -15.67 -22.43
CA ARG A 221 20.44 -16.21 -23.38
C ARG A 221 19.90 -16.25 -24.81
N ALA A 222 18.65 -16.68 -24.99
CA ALA A 222 18.01 -16.72 -26.31
C ALA A 222 17.81 -15.33 -26.92
N SER A 223 17.59 -14.31 -26.08
CA SER A 223 17.26 -12.96 -26.53
C SER A 223 18.44 -12.19 -27.15
N LYS A 224 19.72 -12.60 -26.94
CA LYS A 224 20.96 -11.94 -27.41
C LYS A 224 21.04 -10.42 -27.15
N ARG A 225 20.15 -9.89 -26.33
CA ARG A 225 19.99 -8.48 -25.98
C ARG A 225 19.93 -8.43 -24.47
N ILE A 226 20.74 -7.56 -23.87
CA ILE A 226 20.45 -7.05 -22.53
C ILE A 226 19.12 -6.31 -22.68
N LYS A 227 18.01 -6.97 -22.33
CA LYS A 227 16.73 -6.25 -22.27
C LYS A 227 16.91 -5.20 -21.19
N LYS A 228 16.71 -3.94 -21.56
CA LYS A 228 16.60 -2.87 -20.56
C LYS A 228 15.36 -3.19 -19.74
N ILE A 229 15.57 -3.80 -18.59
CA ILE A 229 14.51 -4.13 -17.63
C ILE A 229 13.85 -2.82 -17.26
N LYS A 230 12.52 -2.80 -17.31
CA LYS A 230 11.74 -1.68 -16.84
C LYS A 230 10.89 -2.20 -15.68
N ILE A 231 11.16 -1.72 -14.46
CA ILE A 231 10.44 -2.16 -13.26
C ILE A 231 8.91 -2.07 -13.40
N SER A 232 8.42 -1.08 -14.16
CA SER A 232 6.99 -0.92 -14.44
C SER A 232 6.33 -2.12 -15.13
N ASP A 233 7.10 -3.01 -15.76
CA ASP A 233 6.57 -4.24 -16.37
C ASP A 233 6.14 -5.28 -15.31
N PHE A 234 6.49 -5.03 -14.06
CA PHE A 234 6.12 -5.82 -12.88
C PHE A 234 5.03 -5.16 -12.05
N TYR A 235 4.50 -4.01 -12.45
CA TYR A 235 3.44 -3.37 -11.68
C TYR A 235 2.12 -4.13 -11.77
N VAL A 236 1.42 -4.15 -10.64
CA VAL A 236 0.01 -4.49 -10.57
C VAL A 236 -0.77 -3.40 -11.31
N LYS A 237 -1.65 -3.82 -12.19
CA LYS A 237 -2.50 -2.91 -12.97
C LYS A 237 -3.41 -2.15 -12.02
N LEU A 238 -3.54 -0.86 -12.24
CA LEU A 238 -4.50 -0.04 -11.52
C LEU A 238 -5.89 -0.31 -12.10
N ASP A 239 -6.86 -0.58 -11.25
CA ASP A 239 -8.25 -0.62 -11.66
C ASP A 239 -8.64 0.77 -12.19
N ASP A 240 -9.29 0.82 -13.36
CA ASP A 240 -9.93 2.04 -13.82
C ASP A 240 -11.00 2.45 -12.79
N GLU A 241 -10.90 3.67 -12.24
CA GLU A 241 -11.85 4.24 -11.27
C GLU A 241 -13.26 4.44 -11.83
#